data_AF-A0A0G0QYK4-F1
#
_entry.id   AF-A0A0G0QYK4-F1
#
_cell.length_a   1.000
_cell.length_b   1.000
_cell.length_c   1.000
_cell.angle_alpha   90.00
_cell.angle_beta   90.00
_cell.angle_gamma   90.00
#
_symmetry.space_group_name_H-M   'P 1'
#
loop_
_entity.id
_entity.type
_entity.pdbx_description
1 polymer ?
#
loop_
_entity_poly.entity_id
_entity_poly.type
_entity_poly.pdbx_seq_one_letter_code
_entity_poly.pdbx_strand_id
1 'polypeptide(L)'
;MNQGESVLQTMWFMGSVLTELVLLFSIRTSSFVLKVKSWPARSIIIITAVVASLAVWLPFTDFGQKTFSFKAPEPEHMIIVAILVFMYFVSTETVKTLYYRLVANKNGNF
;
A
#
# COMPACT_ATOMS: atom_id res chain seq x y z
N MET A 1 -23.37 -13.26 -17.70
CA MET A 1 -23.04 -14.30 -16.70
C MET A 1 -21.58 -14.09 -16.30
N ASN A 2 -21.21 -12.86 -15.87
CA ASN A 2 -19.82 -12.39 -15.78
C ASN A 2 -19.52 -11.77 -14.40
N GLN A 3 -20.03 -12.37 -13.32
CA GLN A 3 -19.82 -11.79 -11.98
C GLN A 3 -18.35 -11.84 -11.55
N GLY A 4 -17.58 -12.82 -12.04
CA GLY A 4 -16.15 -12.97 -11.71
C GLY A 4 -15.25 -11.86 -12.26
N GLU A 5 -15.55 -11.33 -13.45
CA GLU A 5 -14.73 -10.29 -14.10
C GLU A 5 -14.72 -8.99 -13.29
N SER A 6 -15.90 -8.56 -12.82
CA SER A 6 -16.04 -7.35 -11.98
C SER A 6 -15.31 -7.47 -10.63
N VAL A 7 -15.31 -8.66 -10.02
CA VAL A 7 -14.60 -8.91 -8.75
C VAL A 7 -13.10 -8.85 -8.98
N LEU A 8 -12.60 -9.52 -10.02
CA LEU A 8 -11.18 -9.48 -10.38
C LEU A 8 -10.71 -8.06 -10.70
N GLN A 9 -11.48 -7.29 -11.46
CA GLN A 9 -11.17 -5.89 -11.75
C GLN A 9 -11.08 -5.04 -10.48
N THR A 10 -12.02 -5.23 -9.55
CA THR A 10 -12.06 -4.50 -8.27
C THR A 10 -10.84 -4.87 -7.39
N MET A 11 -10.52 -6.16 -7.29
CA MET A 11 -9.36 -6.64 -6.53
C MET A 11 -8.04 -6.17 -7.15
N TRP A 12 -7.92 -6.22 -8.48
CA TRP A 12 -6.74 -5.77 -9.20
C TRP A 12 -6.52 -4.26 -9.04
N PHE A 13 -7.58 -3.46 -9.17
CA PHE A 13 -7.53 -2.02 -8.91
C PHE A 13 -7.05 -1.71 -7.48
N MET A 14 -7.70 -2.30 -6.46
CA MET A 14 -7.31 -2.08 -5.07
C MET A 14 -5.86 -2.52 -4.82
N GLY A 15 -5.45 -3.68 -5.34
CA GLY A 15 -4.09 -4.18 -5.21
C GLY A 15 -3.06 -3.23 -5.82
N SER A 16 -3.27 -2.77 -7.05
CA SER A 16 -2.37 -1.83 -7.72
C SER A 16 -2.25 -0.51 -6.94
N VAL A 17 -3.37 0.11 -6.57
CA VAL A 17 -3.34 1.40 -5.85
C VAL A 17 -2.67 1.26 -4.48
N LEU A 18 -3.02 0.23 -3.72
CA LEU A 18 -2.46 0.05 -2.37
C LEU A 18 -0.97 -0.30 -2.39
N THR A 19 -0.53 -1.16 -3.31
CA THR A 19 0.91 -1.48 -3.45
C THR A 19 1.70 -0.27 -3.92
N GLU A 20 1.15 0.55 -4.83
CA GLU A 20 1.79 1.78 -5.29
C GLU A 20 1.86 2.85 -4.18
N LEU A 21 0.83 2.95 -3.33
CA LEU A 21 0.88 3.79 -2.13
C LEU A 21 1.95 3.33 -1.13
N VAL A 22 2.07 2.02 -0.90
CA VAL A 22 3.14 1.46 -0.04
C VAL A 22 4.51 1.72 -0.66
N LEU A 23 4.65 1.55 -1.98
CA LEU A 23 5.89 1.85 -2.70
C LEU A 23 6.25 3.33 -2.58
N LEU A 24 5.30 4.25 -2.80
CA LEU A 24 5.50 5.69 -2.66
C LEU A 24 5.91 6.05 -1.23
N PHE A 25 5.21 5.51 -0.24
CA PHE A 25 5.55 5.67 1.17
C PHE A 25 6.96 5.16 1.47
N SER A 26 7.32 3.99 0.93
CA SER A 26 8.65 3.41 1.07
C SER A 26 9.72 4.29 0.42
N ILE A 27 9.58 4.69 -0.84
CA ILE A 27 10.58 5.52 -1.54
C ILE A 27 10.75 6.88 -0.86
N ARG A 28 9.66 7.52 -0.42
CA ARG A 28 9.72 8.82 0.28
C ARG A 28 10.36 8.73 1.66
N THR A 29 10.23 7.59 2.32
CA THR A 29 10.82 7.36 3.64
C THR A 29 12.28 6.96 3.44
N SER A 30 13.14 7.97 3.25
CA SER A 30 14.57 7.77 2.98
C SER A 30 15.30 7.00 4.09
N SER A 31 14.74 6.87 5.30
CA SER A 31 15.33 6.09 6.40
C SER A 31 14.29 5.18 7.06
N PHE A 32 14.74 4.02 7.57
CA PHE A 32 14.00 2.99 8.32
C PHE A 32 12.85 3.55 9.19
N VAL A 33 11.57 3.23 8.92
CA VAL A 33 10.42 3.90 9.59
C VAL A 33 10.48 3.83 11.13
N LEU A 34 11.12 2.79 11.66
CA LEU A 34 11.29 2.53 13.10
C LEU A 34 12.59 3.12 13.71
N LYS A 35 13.50 3.70 12.91
CA LYS A 35 14.82 4.20 13.35
C LYS A 35 15.07 5.66 12.96
N VAL A 36 14.08 6.34 12.38
CA VAL A 36 14.22 7.75 12.01
C VAL A 36 14.03 8.66 13.22
N LYS A 37 15.04 9.50 13.49
CA LYS A 37 14.96 10.62 14.46
C LYS A 37 14.06 11.77 13.96
N SER A 38 13.76 11.81 12.66
CA SER A 38 12.85 12.74 11.99
C SER A 38 11.68 11.98 11.37
N TRP A 39 10.51 12.05 11.99
CA TRP A 39 9.31 11.45 11.44
C TRP A 39 9.04 11.98 10.02
N PRO A 40 8.57 11.14 9.08
CA PRO A 40 8.12 11.63 7.79
C PRO A 40 7.10 12.75 8.00
N ALA A 41 7.18 13.80 7.18
CA ALA A 41 6.29 14.95 7.27
C ALA A 41 4.84 14.46 7.38
N ARG A 42 4.14 14.83 8.47
CA ARG A 42 2.80 14.33 8.80
C ARG A 42 1.84 14.36 7.59
N SER A 43 2.02 15.34 6.70
CA SER A 43 1.29 15.49 5.45
C SER A 43 1.35 14.25 4.55
N ILE A 44 2.49 13.56 4.44
CA ILE A 44 2.62 12.34 3.62
C ILE A 44 1.79 11.20 4.21
N ILE A 45 1.86 10.99 5.52
CA ILE A 45 1.07 9.95 6.19
C ILE A 45 -0.42 10.23 6.00
N ILE A 46 -0.84 11.48 6.18
CA ILE A 46 -2.24 11.89 6.03
C ILE A 46 -2.70 11.67 4.58
N ILE A 47 -1.92 12.12 3.59
CA ILE A 47 -2.28 11.96 2.17
C ILE A 47 -2.34 10.47 1.80
N THR A 48 -1.34 9.67 2.18
CA THR A 48 -1.34 8.22 1.90
C THR A 48 -2.54 7.54 2.55
N ALA A 49 -2.87 7.89 3.80
CA ALA A 49 -4.05 7.35 4.48
C ALA A 49 -5.35 7.76 3.77
N VAL A 50 -5.49 9.03 3.37
CA VAL A 50 -6.66 9.53 2.64
C VAL A 50 -6.82 8.81 1.31
N VAL A 51 -5.75 8.66 0.51
CA VAL A 51 -5.83 7.97 -0.78
C VAL A 51 -6.10 6.48 -0.59
N ALA A 52 -5.52 5.84 0.42
CA ALA A 52 -5.83 4.44 0.74
C ALA A 52 -7.30 4.27 1.14
N SER A 53 -7.83 5.15 2.00
CA SER A 53 -9.24 5.16 2.35
C SER A 53 -10.12 5.36 1.13
N LEU A 54 -9.80 6.33 0.25
CA LEU A 54 -10.55 6.55 -0.99
C LEU A 54 -10.51 5.33 -1.92
N ALA A 55 -9.37 4.67 -2.07
CA ALA A 55 -9.22 3.47 -2.89
C ALA A 55 -10.09 2.31 -2.39
N VAL A 56 -10.23 2.17 -1.07
CA VAL A 56 -11.11 1.18 -0.44
C VAL A 56 -12.58 1.60 -0.47
N TRP A 57 -12.87 2.90 -0.39
CA TRP A 57 -14.25 3.41 -0.38
C TRP A 57 -14.87 3.49 -1.78
N LEU A 58 -14.05 3.72 -2.81
CA LEU A 58 -14.51 3.91 -4.20
C LEU A 58 -15.41 2.76 -4.72
N PRO A 59 -15.09 1.46 -4.49
CA PRO A 59 -15.95 0.34 -4.90
C PRO A 59 -17.33 0.30 -4.21
N PHE A 60 -17.45 0.93 -3.03
CA PHE A 60 -18.72 1.04 -2.31
C PHE A 60 -19.59 2.19 -2.79
N THR A 61 -19.04 3.12 -3.58
CA THR A 61 -19.80 4.26 -4.10
C THR A 61 -20.52 3.91 -5.40
N ASP A 62 -21.75 4.44 -5.57
CA ASP A 62 -22.53 4.31 -6.80
C ASP A 62 -21.76 4.82 -8.03
N PHE A 63 -20.85 5.79 -7.84
CA PHE A 63 -19.97 6.28 -8.90
C PHE A 63 -18.97 5.22 -9.36
N GLY A 64 -18.31 4.54 -8.41
CA GLY A 64 -17.41 3.43 -8.68
C GLY A 64 -18.11 2.28 -9.40
N GLN A 65 -19.33 1.96 -8.98
CA GLN A 65 -20.11 0.87 -9.56
C GLN A 65 -20.63 1.20 -10.97
N LYS A 66 -21.08 2.45 -11.21
CA LYS A 66 -21.64 2.86 -12.51
C LYS A 66 -20.58 3.18 -13.55
N THR A 67 -19.46 3.78 -13.17
CA THR A 67 -18.42 4.21 -14.12
C THR A 67 -17.38 3.14 -14.38
N PHE A 68 -17.00 2.37 -13.35
CA PHE A 68 -15.92 1.38 -13.43
C PHE A 68 -16.42 -0.06 -13.37
N SER A 69 -17.74 -0.29 -13.27
CA SER A 69 -18.33 -1.62 -13.10
C SER A 69 -17.78 -2.37 -11.89
N PHE A 70 -17.33 -1.64 -10.87
CA PHE A 70 -16.86 -2.25 -9.63
C PHE A 70 -18.02 -2.93 -8.91
N LYS A 71 -17.75 -4.10 -8.34
CA LYS A 71 -18.70 -4.79 -7.47
C LYS A 71 -18.30 -4.50 -6.03
N ALA A 72 -19.29 -4.21 -5.18
CA ALA A 72 -19.04 -4.04 -3.75
C ALA A 72 -18.28 -5.27 -3.22
N PRO A 73 -17.02 -5.10 -2.76
CA PRO A 73 -16.21 -6.22 -2.35
C PRO A 73 -16.79 -6.84 -1.09
N GLU A 74 -16.92 -8.16 -1.09
CA GLU A 74 -17.32 -8.93 0.07
C GLU A 74 -16.26 -8.76 1.20
N PRO A 75 -16.63 -8.80 2.49
CA PRO A 75 -15.69 -8.56 3.58
C PRO A 75 -14.45 -9.46 3.54
N GLU A 76 -14.60 -10.69 3.04
CA GLU A 76 -13.49 -11.64 2.86
C GLU A 76 -12.41 -11.12 1.91
N HIS A 77 -12.81 -10.51 0.79
CA HIS A 77 -11.89 -9.93 -0.19
C HIS A 77 -11.13 -8.72 0.38
N MET A 78 -11.77 -7.93 1.25
CA MET A 78 -11.11 -6.81 1.92
C MET A 78 -10.01 -7.30 2.87
N ILE A 79 -10.25 -8.38 3.61
CA ILE A 79 -9.26 -8.98 4.52
C ILE A 79 -8.05 -9.48 3.73
N ILE A 80 -8.27 -10.15 2.59
CA ILE A 80 -7.18 -10.62 1.72
C ILE A 80 -6.33 -9.45 1.24
N VAL A 81 -6.96 -8.39 0.75
CA VAL A 81 -6.25 -7.18 0.28
C VAL A 81 -5.47 -6.53 1.43
N ALA A 82 -6.06 -6.42 2.62
CA ALA A 82 -5.38 -5.87 3.80
C ALA A 82 -4.14 -6.71 4.18
N ILE A 83 -4.25 -8.04 4.16
CA ILE A 83 -3.13 -8.95 4.42
C ILE A 83 -2.04 -8.80 3.36
N LEU A 84 -2.40 -8.74 2.08
CA LEU A 84 -1.45 -8.57 0.98
C LEU A 84 -0.66 -7.27 1.10
N VAL A 85 -1.36 -6.18 1.38
CA VAL A 85 -0.74 -4.86 1.57
C VAL A 85 0.17 -4.86 2.79
N PHE A 86 -0.27 -5.49 3.89
CA PHE A 86 0.54 -5.64 5.09
C PHE A 86 1.80 -6.47 4.84
N MET A 87 1.68 -7.63 4.16
CA MET A 87 2.83 -8.46 3.79
C MET A 87 3.79 -7.72 2.87
N TYR A 88 3.27 -6.97 1.89
CA TYR A 88 4.09 -6.16 1.00
C TYR A 88 4.85 -5.08 1.77
N PHE A 89 4.16 -4.36 2.68
CA PHE A 89 4.79 -3.38 3.57
C PHE A 89 5.91 -4.01 4.40
N VAL A 90 5.64 -5.13 5.09
CA VAL A 90 6.64 -5.85 5.90
C VAL A 90 7.84 -6.28 5.04
N SER A 91 7.60 -6.80 3.84
CA SER A 91 8.65 -7.21 2.92
C SER A 91 9.53 -6.02 2.50
N THR A 92 8.92 -4.91 2.06
CA THR A 92 9.65 -3.71 1.65
C THR A 92 10.48 -3.11 2.78
N GLU A 93 9.95 -3.07 4.00
CA GLU A 93 10.67 -2.58 5.17
C GLU A 93 11.79 -3.54 5.59
N THR A 94 11.59 -4.85 5.47
CA THR A 94 12.62 -5.86 5.74
C THR A 94 13.80 -5.74 4.78
N VAL A 95 13.53 -5.58 3.48
CA VAL A 95 14.58 -5.41 2.47
C VAL A 95 15.36 -4.11 2.71
N LYS A 96 14.68 -3.01 2.99
CA LYS A 96 15.31 -1.73 3.37
C LYS A 96 16.19 -1.85 4.61
N THR A 97 15.67 -2.50 5.63
CA THR A 97 16.36 -2.78 6.90
C THR A 97 17.69 -3.46 6.63
N LEU A 98 17.64 -4.53 5.85
CA LEU A 98 18.79 -5.34 5.53
C LEU A 98 19.79 -4.55 4.68
N TYR A 99 19.31 -3.84 3.65
CA TYR A 99 20.14 -3.00 2.79
C TYR A 99 20.89 -1.93 3.59
N TYR A 100 20.20 -1.20 4.47
CA TYR A 100 20.85 -0.19 5.32
C TYR A 100 21.86 -0.79 6.28
N ARG A 101 21.58 -1.93 6.90
CA ARG A 101 22.54 -2.61 7.77
C ARG A 101 23.79 -3.05 7.01
N LEU A 102 23.62 -3.61 5.81
CA LEU A 102 24.71 -4.10 4.98
C LEU A 102 25.57 -2.95 4.42
N VAL A 103 24.95 -1.86 3.97
CA VAL A 103 25.66 -0.68 3.44
C VAL A 103 26.32 0.13 4.55
N ALA A 104 25.66 0.31 5.70
CA ALA A 104 26.28 0.97 6.86
C ALA A 104 27.50 0.20 7.39
N ASN A 105 27.45 -1.14 7.36
CA ASN A 105 28.60 -1.97 7.76
C ASN A 105 29.78 -1.88 6.78
N LYS A 106 29.54 -1.46 5.52
CA LYS A 106 30.59 -1.23 4.52
C LYS A 106 31.34 0.09 4.71
N ASN A 107 30.75 1.07 5.39
CA ASN A 107 31.33 2.41 5.57
C ASN A 107 32.05 2.59 6.92
N GLY A 108 32.22 1.52 7.70
CA GLY A 108 32.88 1.52 9.02
C GLY A 108 34.39 1.20 9.02
N ASN A 109 35.04 1.15 7.85
CA ASN A 109 36.48 0.96 7.74
C ASN A 109 37.14 2.19 7.10
N PHE A 110 37.39 3.22 7.90
CA PHE A 110 38.50 4.15 7.72
C PHE A 110 39.05 4.53 9.10
#